data_AF-A0A5J9T3Q4-F1
#
_entry.id   AF-A0A5J9T3Q4-F1
#
_cell.length_a   1.000
_cell.length_b   1.000
_cell.length_c   1.000
_cell.angle_alpha   90.00
_cell.angle_beta   90.00
_cell.angle_gamma   90.00
#
_symmetry.space_group_name_H-M   'P 1'
#
loop_
_entity.id
_entity.type
_entity.pdbx_description
1 polymer ?
#
loop_
_entity_poly.entity_id
_entity_poly.type
_entity_poly.pdbx_seq_one_letter_code
_entity_poly.pdbx_strand_id
1 'polypeptide(L)'
;MASVPIKPLDGEDGYLRWKESVLLLLNTADVAHVLTDDPPAGTGDDGSPANAATAAAAKKWVRDDAVCRGHILAALSDRLLPDYVRHATGRALWDAVARTYDVAWNPVVYEPMYQRFLLFQFEKGSPLLEQLAHAEALAATKSPPLSDAEVAGSMCRKLPEDVANAVRECSENGGMTMDRVWKIARITEEIRIHGPVQYQVDKKPYAIASHSRKLAPPSDLH
;
A
#
# COMPACT_ATOMS: atom_id res chain seq x y z
N MET A 1 9.50 10.04 -23.26
CA MET A 1 9.25 9.99 -21.81
C MET A 1 10.35 9.14 -21.19
N ALA A 2 10.99 9.60 -20.12
CA ALA A 2 12.02 8.81 -19.43
C ALA A 2 11.33 7.69 -18.64
N SER A 3 11.43 6.44 -19.11
CA SER A 3 11.00 5.29 -18.31
C SER A 3 12.00 5.07 -17.19
N VAL A 4 11.53 4.97 -15.95
CA VAL A 4 12.38 4.49 -14.85
C VAL A 4 12.90 3.10 -15.22
N PRO A 5 14.22 2.83 -15.12
CA PRO A 5 14.75 1.52 -15.46
C PRO A 5 14.13 0.45 -14.55
N ILE A 6 13.52 -0.56 -15.16
CA ILE A 6 12.99 -1.71 -14.43
C ILE A 6 14.19 -2.52 -13.93
N LYS A 7 14.27 -2.74 -12.62
CA LYS A 7 15.25 -3.67 -12.04
C LYS A 7 14.95 -5.07 -12.62
N PRO A 8 15.90 -5.74 -13.28
CA PRO A 8 15.65 -7.06 -13.83
C PRO A 8 15.24 -8.07 -12.75
N LEU A 9 14.31 -8.95 -13.07
CA LEU A 9 13.95 -10.06 -12.20
C LEU A 9 15.14 -11.01 -12.07
N ASP A 10 15.57 -11.27 -10.85
CA ASP A 10 16.72 -12.14 -10.56
C ASP A 10 16.47 -13.05 -9.35
N GLY A 11 15.25 -13.57 -9.21
CA GLY A 11 14.82 -14.40 -8.10
C GLY A 11 13.47 -13.97 -7.54
N GLU A 12 13.06 -14.58 -6.43
CA GLU A 12 11.79 -14.28 -5.74
C GLU A 12 11.76 -12.86 -5.18
N ASP A 13 12.89 -12.37 -4.66
CA ASP A 13 13.02 -11.06 -4.06
C ASP A 13 12.71 -9.94 -5.08
N GLY A 14 11.61 -9.25 -4.85
CA GLY A 14 11.18 -8.12 -5.68
C GLY A 14 10.29 -8.51 -6.85
N TYR A 15 9.82 -9.76 -6.95
CA TYR A 15 8.88 -10.17 -7.99
C TYR A 15 7.65 -9.27 -8.07
N LEU A 16 7.01 -8.95 -6.94
CA LEU A 16 5.82 -8.07 -6.95
C LEU A 16 6.15 -6.69 -7.56
N ARG A 17 7.28 -6.10 -7.18
CA ARG A 17 7.69 -4.80 -7.73
C ARG A 17 8.04 -4.89 -9.21
N TRP A 18 8.69 -5.98 -9.63
CA TRP A 18 8.98 -6.26 -11.03
C TRP A 18 7.69 -6.40 -11.85
N LYS A 19 6.73 -7.21 -11.36
CA LYS A 19 5.44 -7.47 -11.98
C LYS A 19 4.68 -6.16 -12.25
N GLU A 20 4.53 -5.31 -11.23
CA GLU A 20 3.88 -4.01 -11.36
C GLU A 20 4.61 -3.08 -12.33
N SER A 21 5.94 -3.08 -12.32
CA SER A 21 6.75 -2.23 -13.22
C SER A 21 6.62 -2.66 -14.68
N VAL A 22 6.61 -3.97 -14.95
CA VAL A 22 6.43 -4.53 -16.30
C VAL A 22 5.00 -4.30 -16.79
N LEU A 23 3.98 -4.51 -15.94
CA LEU A 23 2.59 -4.21 -16.30
C LEU A 23 2.40 -2.73 -16.66
N LEU A 24 2.98 -1.81 -15.90
CA LEU A 24 2.95 -0.38 -16.22
C LEU A 24 3.59 -0.08 -17.57
N LEU A 25 4.74 -0.71 -17.86
CA LEU A 25 5.42 -0.57 -19.15
C LEU A 25 4.56 -1.08 -20.31
N LEU A 26 3.97 -2.27 -20.18
CA LEU A 26 3.12 -2.88 -21.20
C LEU A 26 1.84 -2.05 -21.46
N ASN A 27 1.24 -1.48 -20.40
CA ASN A 27 0.10 -0.57 -20.53
C ASN A 27 0.50 0.73 -21.23
N THR A 28 1.65 1.30 -20.89
CA THR A 28 2.16 2.53 -21.53
C THR A 28 2.47 2.31 -23.02
N ALA A 29 2.87 1.09 -23.38
CA ALA A 29 3.10 0.68 -24.76
C ALA A 29 1.83 0.22 -25.50
N ASP A 30 0.66 0.21 -24.85
CA ASP A 30 -0.62 -0.27 -25.40
C ASP A 30 -0.61 -1.73 -25.89
N VAL A 31 0.18 -2.58 -25.24
CA VAL A 31 0.30 -4.02 -25.59
C VAL A 31 -0.13 -4.96 -24.47
N ALA A 32 -0.54 -4.44 -23.31
CA ALA A 32 -0.94 -5.28 -22.17
C ALA A 32 -2.14 -6.19 -22.47
N HIS A 33 -3.02 -5.79 -23.40
CA HIS A 33 -4.20 -6.56 -23.81
C HIS A 33 -3.88 -7.97 -24.31
N VAL A 34 -2.69 -8.21 -24.87
CA VAL A 34 -2.28 -9.55 -25.35
C VAL A 34 -2.12 -10.59 -24.23
N LEU A 35 -1.98 -10.13 -22.99
CA LEU A 35 -1.92 -11.00 -21.81
C LEU A 35 -3.29 -11.56 -21.43
N THR A 36 -4.39 -10.91 -21.82
CA THR A 36 -5.76 -11.26 -21.40
C THR A 36 -6.66 -11.68 -22.55
N ASP A 37 -6.51 -11.08 -23.73
CA ASP A 37 -7.44 -11.24 -24.85
C ASP A 37 -6.98 -12.34 -25.82
N ASP A 38 -7.92 -13.01 -26.47
CA ASP A 38 -7.58 -14.00 -27.50
C ASP A 38 -7.23 -13.31 -28.83
N PRO A 39 -6.33 -13.89 -29.64
CA PRO A 39 -6.04 -13.37 -30.96
C PRO A 39 -7.31 -13.30 -31.82
N PRO A 40 -7.46 -12.28 -32.68
CA PRO A 40 -8.62 -12.17 -33.56
C PRO A 40 -8.72 -13.41 -34.46
N ALA A 41 -9.93 -13.95 -34.59
CA ALA A 41 -10.19 -15.14 -35.39
C ALA A 41 -9.84 -14.90 -36.86
N GLY A 42 -9.14 -15.87 -37.49
CA GLY A 42 -8.86 -15.82 -38.92
C GLY A 42 -10.13 -16.06 -39.73
N THR A 43 -10.56 -15.06 -40.50
CA THR A 43 -11.64 -15.24 -41.49
C THR A 43 -11.05 -15.64 -42.84
N GLY A 44 -11.77 -16.49 -43.58
CA GLY A 44 -11.32 -17.05 -44.86
C GLY A 44 -11.01 -15.99 -45.93
N ASP A 45 -10.18 -16.33 -46.90
CA ASP A 45 -9.67 -15.43 -47.93
C ASP A 45 -10.70 -15.23 -49.07
N ASP A 46 -11.70 -14.38 -48.85
CA ASP A 46 -12.67 -13.99 -49.91
C ASP A 46 -12.46 -12.56 -50.46
N GLY A 47 -11.42 -11.86 -50.02
CA GLY A 47 -11.08 -10.51 -50.49
C GLY A 47 -12.03 -9.39 -50.05
N SER A 48 -13.02 -9.65 -49.19
CA SER A 48 -13.94 -8.61 -48.70
C SER A 48 -13.26 -7.57 -47.79
N PRO A 49 -13.82 -6.35 -47.68
CA PRO A 49 -13.30 -5.31 -46.77
C PRO A 49 -13.26 -5.76 -45.30
N ALA A 50 -14.20 -6.62 -44.90
CA ALA A 50 -14.23 -7.25 -43.58
C ALA A 50 -13.00 -8.14 -43.36
N ASN A 51 -12.61 -8.94 -44.36
CA ASN A 51 -11.42 -9.77 -44.29
C ASN A 51 -10.11 -8.97 -44.32
N ALA A 52 -10.08 -7.83 -45.02
CA ALA A 52 -8.94 -6.91 -44.97
C ALA A 52 -8.76 -6.29 -43.57
N ALA A 53 -9.85 -5.89 -42.92
CA ALA A 53 -9.82 -5.37 -41.54
C ALA A 53 -9.38 -6.46 -40.53
N THR A 54 -9.89 -7.69 -40.66
CA THR A 54 -9.47 -8.82 -39.84
C THR A 54 -7.99 -9.16 -40.03
N ALA A 55 -7.49 -9.16 -41.27
CA ALA A 55 -6.08 -9.38 -41.55
C ALA A 55 -5.17 -8.28 -40.96
N ALA A 56 -5.63 -7.02 -40.98
CA ALA A 56 -4.92 -5.92 -40.34
C ALA A 56 -4.89 -6.07 -38.81
N ALA A 57 -6.01 -6.46 -38.20
CA ALA A 57 -6.09 -6.74 -36.77
C ALA A 57 -5.18 -7.90 -36.36
N ALA A 58 -5.13 -8.99 -37.14
CA ALA A 58 -4.23 -10.12 -36.90
C ALA A 58 -2.74 -9.71 -36.99
N LYS A 59 -2.37 -8.87 -37.98
CA LYS A 59 -1.01 -8.33 -38.09
C LYS A 59 -0.64 -7.44 -36.90
N LYS A 60 -1.58 -6.59 -36.44
CA LYS A 60 -1.40 -5.77 -35.24
C LYS A 60 -1.21 -6.66 -34.02
N TRP A 61 -2.04 -7.69 -33.84
CA TRP A 61 -1.93 -8.64 -32.74
C TRP A 61 -0.54 -9.29 -32.68
N VAL A 62 -0.05 -9.83 -33.80
CA VAL A 62 1.27 -10.47 -33.85
C VAL A 62 2.38 -9.49 -33.48
N ARG A 63 2.27 -8.23 -33.93
CA ARG A 63 3.22 -7.18 -33.55
C ARG A 63 3.16 -6.88 -32.06
N ASP A 64 1.97 -6.69 -31.51
CA ASP A 64 1.77 -6.33 -30.11
C ASP A 64 2.21 -7.46 -29.18
N ASP A 65 1.94 -8.73 -29.54
CA ASP A 65 2.42 -9.90 -28.81
C ASP A 65 3.95 -10.00 -28.82
N ALA A 66 4.58 -9.75 -29.98
CA ALA A 66 6.05 -9.73 -30.07
C ALA A 66 6.68 -8.61 -29.23
N VAL A 67 6.07 -7.42 -29.22
CA VAL A 67 6.52 -6.28 -28.41
C VAL A 67 6.31 -6.57 -26.92
N CYS A 68 5.16 -7.10 -26.53
CA CYS A 68 4.86 -7.51 -25.15
C CYS A 68 5.89 -8.53 -24.65
N ARG A 69 6.09 -9.61 -25.42
CA ARG A 69 7.08 -10.64 -25.13
C ARG A 69 8.50 -10.05 -25.01
N GLY A 70 8.87 -9.15 -25.92
CA GLY A 70 10.16 -8.47 -25.90
C GLY A 70 10.39 -7.65 -24.62
N HIS A 71 9.38 -6.90 -24.18
CA HIS A 71 9.46 -6.12 -22.94
C HIS A 71 9.61 -7.02 -21.70
N ILE A 72 8.87 -8.13 -21.63
CA ILE A 72 9.00 -9.06 -20.51
C ILE A 72 10.40 -9.66 -20.48
N LEU A 73 10.92 -10.14 -21.63
CA LEU A 73 12.26 -10.71 -21.73
C LEU A 73 13.36 -9.70 -21.37
N ALA A 74 13.24 -8.45 -21.82
CA ALA A 74 14.20 -7.39 -21.50
C ALA A 74 14.22 -7.01 -20.01
N ALA A 75 13.16 -7.37 -19.27
CA ALA A 75 13.07 -7.16 -17.84
C ALA A 75 13.52 -8.39 -17.02
N LEU A 76 13.97 -9.47 -17.65
CA LEU A 76 14.57 -10.61 -16.96
C LEU A 76 16.09 -10.42 -16.84
N SER A 77 16.71 -11.01 -15.81
CA SER A 77 18.17 -11.10 -15.76
C SER A 77 18.71 -12.07 -16.82
N ASP A 78 19.97 -11.89 -17.20
CA ASP A 78 20.66 -12.80 -18.14
C ASP A 78 20.67 -14.25 -17.64
N ARG A 79 20.61 -14.46 -16.33
CA ARG A 79 20.51 -15.79 -15.72
C ARG A 79 19.18 -16.46 -16.05
N LEU A 80 18.07 -15.72 -16.02
CA LEU A 80 16.72 -16.25 -16.25
C LEU A 80 16.35 -16.31 -17.73
N LEU A 81 16.95 -15.49 -18.57
CA LEU A 81 16.59 -15.37 -19.99
C LEU A 81 16.58 -16.72 -20.74
N PRO A 82 17.57 -17.63 -20.60
CA PRO A 82 17.56 -18.92 -21.27
C PRO A 82 16.36 -19.82 -20.90
N ASP A 83 15.86 -19.70 -19.67
CA ASP A 83 14.73 -20.51 -19.21
C ASP A 83 13.41 -20.03 -19.80
N TYR A 84 13.27 -18.72 -20.03
CA TYR A 84 11.99 -18.14 -20.39
C TYR A 84 11.86 -17.80 -21.90
N VAL A 85 12.96 -17.64 -22.63
CA VAL A 85 12.95 -17.27 -24.05
C VAL A 85 12.21 -18.26 -24.96
N ARG A 86 12.06 -19.53 -24.52
CA ARG A 86 11.34 -20.59 -25.24
C ARG A 86 9.82 -20.33 -25.39
N HIS A 87 9.26 -19.43 -24.58
CA HIS A 87 7.82 -19.15 -24.63
C HIS A 87 7.50 -18.29 -25.86
N ALA A 88 6.62 -18.81 -26.72
CA ALA A 88 6.33 -18.23 -28.04
C ALA A 88 5.56 -16.90 -27.99
N THR A 89 4.66 -16.75 -27.01
CA THR A 89 3.78 -15.59 -26.86
C THR A 89 4.08 -14.82 -25.58
N GLY A 90 3.70 -13.54 -25.56
CA GLY A 90 3.82 -12.69 -24.37
C GLY A 90 3.04 -13.26 -23.18
N ARG A 91 1.82 -13.76 -23.43
CA ARG A 91 1.00 -14.42 -22.41
C ARG A 91 1.66 -15.67 -21.84
N ALA A 92 2.12 -16.61 -22.69
CA ALA A 92 2.71 -17.86 -22.22
C ALA A 92 3.97 -17.62 -21.38
N LEU A 93 4.75 -16.59 -21.75
CA LEU A 93 5.90 -16.12 -21.00
C LEU A 93 5.49 -15.53 -19.65
N TRP A 94 4.54 -14.59 -19.65
CA TRP A 94 4.02 -13.94 -18.43
C TRP A 94 3.52 -14.96 -17.41
N ASP A 95 2.70 -15.92 -17.86
CA ASP A 95 2.15 -16.97 -16.99
C ASP A 95 3.25 -17.90 -16.48
N ALA A 96 4.32 -18.16 -17.26
CA ALA A 96 5.43 -18.99 -16.80
C ALA A 96 6.23 -18.33 -15.68
N VAL A 97 6.48 -17.02 -15.80
CA VAL A 97 7.14 -16.25 -14.73
C VAL A 97 6.23 -16.23 -13.49
N ALA A 98 4.94 -15.94 -13.65
CA ALA A 98 3.98 -15.93 -12.55
C ALA A 98 3.89 -17.29 -11.84
N ARG A 99 3.83 -18.41 -12.58
CA ARG A 99 3.85 -19.76 -11.96
C ARG A 99 5.07 -20.02 -11.08
N THR A 100 6.19 -19.36 -11.34
CA THR A 100 7.45 -19.57 -10.61
C THR A 100 7.55 -18.66 -9.38
N TYR A 101 7.18 -17.39 -9.55
CA TYR A 101 7.47 -16.33 -8.56
C TYR A 101 6.23 -15.70 -7.93
N ASP A 102 5.04 -15.90 -8.51
CA ASP A 102 3.77 -15.54 -7.88
C ASP A 102 3.40 -16.64 -6.86
N VAL A 103 4.29 -16.82 -5.88
CA VAL A 103 4.14 -17.73 -4.74
C VAL A 103 2.90 -17.42 -3.90
N ALA A 104 2.22 -16.30 -4.18
CA ALA A 104 0.86 -16.02 -3.73
C ALA A 104 -0.16 -17.12 -4.07
N TRP A 105 0.16 -17.98 -5.02
CA TRP A 105 -0.70 -19.09 -5.47
C TRP A 105 -0.30 -20.48 -4.94
N ASN A 106 0.62 -20.62 -3.97
CA ASN A 106 0.88 -21.92 -3.34
C ASN A 106 0.10 -22.07 -2.01
N PRO A 107 -1.05 -22.76 -1.99
CA PRO A 107 -1.87 -22.92 -0.80
C PRO A 107 -1.23 -23.72 0.33
N VAL A 108 -0.09 -24.39 0.09
CA VAL A 108 0.62 -25.21 1.10
C VAL A 108 1.71 -24.41 1.83
N VAL A 109 2.26 -23.36 1.19
CA VAL A 109 3.31 -22.50 1.77
C VAL A 109 2.71 -21.19 2.33
N TYR A 110 1.46 -20.91 2.00
CA TYR A 110 0.67 -19.85 2.63
C TYR A 110 0.20 -20.29 4.02
N GLU A 111 0.89 -19.81 5.05
CA GLU A 111 0.14 -19.20 6.14
C GLU A 111 -0.70 -18.09 5.47
N PRO A 112 -2.04 -18.22 5.30
CA PRO A 112 -2.88 -17.21 4.66
C PRO A 112 -2.42 -15.84 5.12
N MET A 113 -2.30 -14.85 4.23
CA MET A 113 -1.97 -13.49 4.66
C MET A 113 -2.89 -13.01 5.80
N TYR A 114 -4.11 -13.56 5.89
CA TYR A 114 -4.97 -13.52 7.06
C TYR A 114 -4.44 -14.22 8.34
N GLN A 115 -3.84 -15.41 8.28
CA GLN A 115 -3.08 -15.98 9.41
C GLN A 115 -1.89 -15.09 9.81
N ARG A 116 -1.14 -14.50 8.86
CA ARG A 116 -0.11 -13.50 9.19
C ARG A 116 -0.71 -12.30 9.92
N PHE A 117 -1.89 -11.84 9.52
CA PHE A 117 -2.65 -10.84 10.27
C PHE A 117 -3.03 -11.32 11.69
N LEU A 118 -3.49 -12.55 11.83
CA LEU A 118 -3.84 -13.13 13.14
C LEU A 118 -2.62 -13.24 14.06
N LEU A 119 -1.44 -13.54 13.53
CA LEU A 119 -0.19 -13.63 14.29
C LEU A 119 0.55 -12.28 14.42
N PHE A 120 0.18 -11.27 13.64
CA PHE A 120 0.81 -9.95 13.65
C PHE A 120 0.82 -9.33 15.05
N GLN A 121 1.97 -8.79 15.44
CA GLN A 121 2.20 -8.07 16.69
C GLN A 121 2.95 -6.78 16.38
N PHE A 122 2.64 -5.72 17.13
CA PHE A 122 3.37 -4.47 17.03
C PHE A 122 4.71 -4.58 17.77
N GLU A 123 5.79 -4.26 17.07
CA GLU A 123 7.14 -4.20 17.59
C GLU A 123 7.44 -2.83 18.20
N LYS A 124 8.04 -2.87 19.39
CA LYS A 124 8.49 -1.65 20.07
C LYS A 124 9.71 -1.06 19.36
N GLY A 125 9.65 0.24 19.05
CA GLY A 125 10.77 0.97 18.45
C GLY A 125 10.69 1.13 16.93
N SER A 126 9.82 0.37 16.27
CA SER A 126 9.51 0.53 14.84
C SER A 126 8.38 1.57 14.64
N PRO A 127 8.31 2.27 13.49
CA PRO A 127 7.30 3.29 13.25
C PRO A 127 5.87 2.73 13.35
N LEU A 128 5.03 3.29 14.23
CA LEU A 128 3.69 2.75 14.51
C LEU A 128 2.81 2.77 13.25
N LEU A 129 2.92 3.83 12.44
CA LEU A 129 2.09 4.02 11.25
C LEU A 129 2.41 3.01 10.14
N GLU A 130 3.68 2.65 9.95
CA GLU A 130 4.08 1.65 8.96
C GLU A 130 3.60 0.26 9.36
N GLN A 131 3.73 -0.06 10.65
CA GLN A 131 3.22 -1.31 11.21
C GLN A 131 1.69 -1.41 11.09
N LEU A 132 0.98 -0.31 11.34
CA LEU A 132 -0.48 -0.25 11.20
C LEU A 132 -0.91 -0.43 9.73
N ALA A 133 -0.24 0.24 8.79
CA ALA A 133 -0.47 0.06 7.35
C ALA A 133 -0.25 -1.40 6.93
N HIS A 134 0.82 -2.03 7.42
CA HIS A 134 1.13 -3.42 7.11
C HIS A 134 0.04 -4.37 7.64
N ALA A 135 -0.39 -4.18 8.89
CA ALA A 135 -1.44 -4.98 9.49
C ALA A 135 -2.78 -4.85 8.76
N GLU A 136 -3.16 -3.64 8.36
CA GLU A 136 -4.35 -3.38 7.56
C GLU A 136 -4.28 -4.04 6.18
N ALA A 137 -3.12 -3.97 5.51
CA ALA A 137 -2.89 -4.65 4.24
C ALA A 137 -3.02 -6.18 4.37
N LEU A 138 -2.51 -6.77 5.46
CA LEU A 138 -2.69 -8.21 5.73
C LEU A 138 -4.19 -8.55 5.97
N ALA A 139 -4.94 -7.69 6.65
CA ALA A 139 -6.37 -7.88 6.90
C ALA A 139 -7.19 -7.91 5.61
N ALA A 140 -6.85 -7.04 4.66
CA ALA A 140 -7.54 -6.88 3.37
C ALA A 140 -7.46 -8.11 2.47
N THR A 141 -6.54 -9.04 2.74
CA THR A 141 -6.37 -10.28 1.97
C THR A 141 -7.42 -11.35 2.28
N LYS A 142 -8.23 -11.16 3.34
CA LYS A 142 -9.28 -12.11 3.71
C LYS A 142 -10.39 -12.11 2.65
N SER A 143 -10.82 -13.31 2.26
CA SER A 143 -12.04 -13.52 1.47
C SER A 143 -13.03 -14.40 2.26
N PRO A 144 -14.27 -13.94 2.54
CA PRO A 144 -14.78 -12.60 2.26
C PRO A 144 -14.06 -11.52 3.10
N PRO A 145 -14.06 -10.24 2.65
CA PRO A 145 -13.45 -9.13 3.39
C PRO A 145 -14.05 -8.95 4.78
N LEU A 146 -13.22 -8.52 5.73
CA LEU A 146 -13.69 -8.07 7.04
C LEU A 146 -14.41 -6.73 6.91
N SER A 147 -15.42 -6.52 7.75
CA SER A 147 -15.98 -5.18 7.96
C SER A 147 -14.97 -4.27 8.66
N ASP A 148 -15.09 -2.96 8.45
CA ASP A 148 -14.23 -1.95 9.08
C ASP A 148 -14.14 -2.12 10.61
N ALA A 149 -15.28 -2.42 11.26
CA ALA A 149 -15.34 -2.64 12.70
C ALA A 149 -14.62 -3.91 13.17
N GLU A 150 -14.62 -4.97 12.37
CA GLU A 150 -13.89 -6.20 12.68
C GLU A 150 -12.37 -5.98 12.58
N VAL A 151 -11.91 -5.26 11.56
CA VAL A 151 -10.49 -4.90 11.41
C VAL A 151 -10.07 -4.01 12.57
N ALA A 152 -10.84 -2.97 12.86
CA ALA A 152 -10.55 -2.02 13.94
C ALA A 152 -10.53 -2.68 15.32
N GLY A 153 -11.49 -3.58 15.59
CA GLY A 153 -11.52 -4.37 16.82
C GLY A 153 -10.32 -5.32 16.95
N SER A 154 -9.88 -5.92 15.84
CA SER A 154 -8.65 -6.72 15.82
C SER A 154 -7.40 -5.88 16.06
N MET A 155 -7.28 -4.71 15.42
CA MET A 155 -6.19 -3.76 15.63
C MET A 155 -6.10 -3.30 17.08
N CYS A 156 -7.22 -2.90 17.69
CA CYS A 156 -7.24 -2.49 19.09
C CYS A 156 -6.78 -3.56 20.09
N ARG A 157 -6.89 -4.85 19.75
CA ARG A 157 -6.36 -5.93 20.59
C ARG A 157 -4.86 -6.15 20.40
N LYS A 158 -4.30 -5.70 19.28
CA LYS A 158 -2.90 -5.90 18.89
C LYS A 158 -2.02 -4.68 19.19
N LEU A 159 -2.60 -3.48 19.16
CA LEU A 159 -1.90 -2.22 19.44
C LEU A 159 -1.22 -2.23 20.82
N PRO A 160 -0.14 -1.45 20.98
CA PRO A 160 0.40 -1.13 22.30
C PRO A 160 -0.70 -0.65 23.26
N GLU A 161 -0.60 -1.04 24.53
CA GLU A 161 -1.69 -0.87 25.50
C GLU A 161 -2.10 0.59 25.71
N ASP A 162 -1.13 1.51 25.75
CA ASP A 162 -1.34 2.95 25.84
C ASP A 162 -2.13 3.49 24.65
N VAL A 163 -1.78 3.07 23.43
CA VAL A 163 -2.48 3.45 22.20
C VAL A 163 -3.89 2.85 22.18
N ALA A 164 -4.01 1.58 22.53
CA ALA A 164 -5.30 0.88 22.55
C ALA A 164 -6.28 1.52 23.56
N ASN A 165 -5.79 1.96 24.72
CA ASN A 165 -6.60 2.66 25.70
C ASN A 165 -7.05 4.03 25.19
N ALA A 166 -6.15 4.82 24.60
CA ALA A 166 -6.51 6.10 23.99
C ALA A 166 -7.57 5.96 22.88
N VAL A 167 -7.49 4.89 22.08
CA VAL A 167 -8.51 4.56 21.07
C VAL A 167 -9.88 4.27 21.70
N ARG A 168 -9.92 3.52 22.81
CA ARG A 168 -11.16 3.20 23.52
C ARG A 168 -11.77 4.41 24.23
N GLU A 169 -10.94 5.25 24.84
CA GLU A 169 -11.37 6.46 25.55
C GLU A 169 -11.98 7.51 24.63
N CYS A 170 -11.48 7.61 23.39
CA CYS A 170 -12.07 8.49 22.37
C CYS A 170 -13.43 8.01 21.83
N SER A 171 -14.03 6.94 22.38
CA SER A 171 -15.28 6.33 21.94
C SER A 171 -16.54 7.07 22.40
N GLU A 172 -16.77 8.27 21.87
CA GLU A 172 -18.07 8.92 21.96
C GLU A 172 -18.99 8.41 20.84
N ASN A 173 -19.98 7.58 21.19
CA ASN A 173 -21.21 7.20 20.45
C ASN A 173 -21.13 6.60 19.02
N GLY A 174 -19.96 6.54 18.37
CA GLY A 174 -19.72 5.81 17.13
C GLY A 174 -18.82 4.61 17.39
N GLY A 175 -19.18 3.44 16.88
CA GLY A 175 -18.45 2.18 17.10
C GLY A 175 -16.95 2.24 16.73
N MET A 176 -16.26 1.13 16.96
CA MET A 176 -14.82 1.01 16.67
C MET A 176 -14.58 1.01 15.16
N THR A 177 -13.83 1.97 14.62
CA THR A 177 -13.51 2.11 13.18
C THR A 177 -12.01 2.28 12.92
N MET A 178 -11.54 1.94 11.71
CA MET A 178 -10.13 2.11 11.36
C MET A 178 -9.71 3.59 11.33
N ASP A 179 -10.60 4.50 10.93
CA ASP A 179 -10.35 5.94 10.97
C ASP A 179 -9.96 6.42 12.37
N ARG A 180 -10.61 5.87 13.41
CA ARG A 180 -10.27 6.20 14.80
C ARG A 180 -8.91 5.63 15.18
N VAL A 181 -8.62 4.38 14.80
CA VAL A 181 -7.29 3.77 15.05
C VAL A 181 -6.19 4.62 14.43
N TRP A 182 -6.35 4.98 13.14
CA TRP A 182 -5.40 5.81 12.41
C TRP A 182 -5.22 7.19 13.03
N LYS A 183 -6.31 7.84 13.47
CA LYS A 183 -6.24 9.15 14.14
C LYS A 183 -5.36 9.10 15.39
N ILE A 184 -5.60 8.12 16.27
CA ILE A 184 -4.84 8.00 17.52
C ILE A 184 -3.40 7.54 17.27
N ALA A 185 -3.19 6.63 16.31
CA ALA A 185 -1.85 6.21 15.92
C ALA A 185 -1.01 7.39 15.40
N ARG A 186 -1.60 8.32 14.62
CA ARG A 186 -0.91 9.53 14.14
C ARG A 186 -0.48 10.43 15.29
N ILE A 187 -1.39 10.71 16.23
CA ILE A 187 -1.09 11.53 17.42
C ILE A 187 0.03 10.88 18.25
N THR A 188 -0.05 9.56 18.46
CA THR A 188 0.94 8.81 19.22
C THR A 188 2.32 8.87 18.55
N GLU A 189 2.37 8.64 17.24
CA GLU A 189 3.62 8.68 16.47
C GLU A 189 4.22 10.09 16.44
N GLU A 190 3.39 11.13 16.38
CA GLU A 190 3.83 12.53 16.47
C GLU A 190 4.48 12.83 17.83
N ILE A 191 3.88 12.37 18.93
CA ILE A 191 4.46 12.47 20.28
C ILE A 191 5.77 11.66 20.38
N ARG A 192 5.85 10.50 19.73
CA ARG A 192 7.09 9.68 19.69
C ARG A 192 8.23 10.41 19.00
N ILE A 193 7.95 11.09 17.88
CA ILE A 193 8.96 11.80 17.06
C ILE A 193 9.37 13.12 17.70
N HIS A 194 8.41 13.91 18.19
CA HIS A 194 8.63 15.29 18.63
C HIS A 194 8.66 15.48 20.15
N GLY A 195 8.36 14.43 20.92
CA GLY A 195 8.09 14.53 22.36
C GLY A 195 6.69 15.07 22.64
N PRO A 196 6.25 15.05 23.91
CA PRO A 196 4.95 15.59 24.28
C PRO A 196 4.91 17.09 23.98
N VAL A 197 3.83 17.54 23.34
CA VAL A 197 3.57 18.97 23.14
C VAL A 197 3.46 19.63 24.52
N GLN A 198 4.50 20.36 24.93
CA GLN A 198 4.43 21.20 26.11
C GLN A 198 3.53 22.38 25.78
N TYR A 199 2.27 22.32 26.20
CA TYR A 199 1.49 23.54 26.36
C TYR A 199 2.18 24.39 27.42
N GLN A 200 2.94 25.41 27.01
CA GLN A 200 3.28 26.52 27.88
C GLN A 200 1.96 27.21 28.26
N VAL A 201 1.39 26.81 29.39
CA VAL A 201 0.40 27.64 30.07
C VAL A 201 1.17 28.82 30.63
N ASP A 202 1.16 29.94 29.92
CA ASP A 202 1.58 31.24 30.44
C ASP A 202 0.72 31.58 31.67
N LYS A 203 1.13 31.08 32.83
CA LYS A 203 0.62 31.55 34.12
C LYS A 203 1.18 32.95 34.35
N LYS A 204 0.51 33.98 33.83
CA LYS A 204 0.67 35.32 34.40
C LYS A 204 0.09 35.29 35.82
N PRO A 205 0.88 35.58 36.87
CA PRO A 205 0.32 35.68 38.22
C PRO A 205 -0.51 36.96 38.29
N TYR A 206 -1.82 36.82 38.52
CA TYR A 206 -2.64 37.92 38.99
C TYR A 206 -2.16 38.29 40.41
N ALA A 207 -1.36 39.35 40.52
CA ALA A 207 -1.04 39.97 41.79
C ALA A 207 -2.26 40.78 42.26
N ILE A 208 -2.94 40.29 43.30
CA ILE A 208 -3.95 41.08 44.02
C ILE A 208 -3.20 42.08 44.91
N ALA A 209 -3.18 43.35 44.51
CA ALA A 209 -2.59 44.41 45.30
C ALA A 209 -3.49 44.76 46.50
N SER A 210 -3.18 44.22 47.67
CA SER A 210 -3.74 44.65 48.95
C SER A 210 -3.19 46.02 49.34
N HIS A 211 -3.93 47.09 49.08
CA HIS A 211 -3.63 48.43 49.60
C HIS A 211 -4.10 48.55 51.05
N SER A 212 -3.22 48.24 52.01
CA SER A 212 -3.35 48.67 53.40
C SER A 212 -3.04 50.17 53.49
N ARG A 213 -4.06 51.01 53.69
CA ARG A 213 -3.92 52.44 53.95
C ARG A 213 -3.64 52.64 55.44
N LYS A 214 -2.37 52.86 55.83
CA LYS A 214 -2.01 53.32 57.19
C LYS A 214 -1.89 54.84 57.22
N LEU A 215 -2.52 55.42 58.24
CA LEU A 215 -2.62 56.83 58.58
C LEU A 215 -1.28 57.57 58.64
N ALA A 216 -1.28 58.83 58.24
CA ALA A 216 -0.27 59.83 58.58
C ALA A 216 -0.69 60.62 59.85
N PRO A 217 0.26 61.08 60.70
CA PRO A 217 0.00 61.69 62.00
C PRO A 217 -0.33 63.19 61.93
N PRO A 218 -0.81 63.80 63.05
CA PRO A 218 -1.32 65.17 63.05
C PRO A 218 -0.21 66.21 63.21
N SER A 219 -0.47 67.44 62.79
CA SER A 219 0.34 68.61 63.14
C SER A 219 -0.58 69.81 63.39
N ASP A 220 -0.42 70.39 64.58
CA ASP A 220 -1.18 71.49 65.18
C ASP A 220 -0.80 72.89 64.63
N LEU A 221 -1.61 73.87 65.06
CA LEU A 221 -1.44 75.34 65.09
C LEU A 221 -1.74 76.07 63.77
N HIS A 222 -2.65 77.05 63.68
CA HIS A 222 -3.10 78.07 64.63
C HIS A 222 -4.57 78.45 64.41
#